data_AF-A0A0B3BY34-F1
#
_entry.id   AF-A0A0B3BY34-F1
#
_cell.length_a   1.000
_cell.length_b   1.000
_cell.length_c   1.000
_cell.angle_alpha   90.00
_cell.angle_beta   90.00
_cell.angle_gamma   90.00
#
_symmetry.space_group_name_H-M   'P 1'
#
loop_
_entity.id
_entity.type
_entity.pdbx_description
1 polymer ?
#
loop_
_entity_poly.entity_id
_entity_poly.type
_entity_poly.pdbx_seq_one_letter_code
_entity_poly.pdbx_strand_id
1 'polypeptide(L)'
;MTGRQWLIHALPAEVGSCFNLIGDNLVEPADGDPVITAYQMQKPAVDLYNCIFEQFRREIESSSLGWVDVIPLPGNDNIVFLRGANGEFDWVVRNQRAEAFTGNTLHPLLTRNELPSAMDEKIRWNAHIYYATDIWFEKLTHDAEARHYEQGGTVQCWPGYDILHQRELLAQGYIKPNPKTGKTLEGFFPHRLKNRTLMVSPLVTIKELFEYLDHSDWREIRNKRIQTVDGSIRSRDEIFSINEETSNDYPAAVSWLDAIAYCRHFEQRTGVPVRLMTTEEWFEVAPEPSVQDSYLGWPEKKLTEPGPHRRPDWSLTYGPDLKVTNSASGIPFLVERGFFEWLFEHEDHFARMACAATGKALGAEISRGLYPVHSTMAYKGVKVGFRLCYVLDEN
;
A
#
# COMPACT_ATOMS: atom_id res chain seq x y z
N MET A 1 18.05 36.27 5.10
CA MET A 1 17.75 34.93 5.65
C MET A 1 18.24 34.86 7.07
N THR A 2 17.45 34.31 7.97
CA THR A 2 17.80 34.05 9.40
C THR A 2 18.60 32.75 9.53
N GLY A 3 19.26 32.51 10.67
CA GLY A 3 20.01 31.26 10.91
C GLY A 3 19.13 30.02 10.79
N ARG A 4 17.89 30.10 11.29
CA ARG A 4 16.85 29.05 11.13
C ARG A 4 16.54 28.73 9.68
N GLN A 5 16.46 29.73 8.81
CA GLN A 5 16.16 29.52 7.40
C GLN A 5 17.31 28.79 6.72
N TRP A 6 18.55 29.11 7.09
CA TRP A 6 19.72 28.37 6.62
C TRP A 6 19.72 26.92 7.10
N LEU A 7 19.43 26.67 8.38
CA LEU A 7 19.37 25.30 8.93
C LEU A 7 18.29 24.46 8.23
N ILE A 8 17.07 24.99 8.08
CA ILE A 8 15.96 24.28 7.42
C ILE A 8 16.25 24.02 5.94
N HIS A 9 16.87 24.97 5.23
CA HIS A 9 17.16 24.78 3.81
C HIS A 9 18.40 23.91 3.55
N ALA A 10 19.40 23.97 4.43
CA ALA A 10 20.62 23.19 4.27
C ALA A 10 20.47 21.75 4.76
N LEU A 11 19.66 21.52 5.80
CA LEU A 11 19.51 20.23 6.48
C LEU A 11 18.02 19.86 6.72
N PRO A 12 17.19 19.81 5.66
CA PRO A 12 15.75 19.62 5.81
C PRO A 12 15.37 18.27 6.41
N ALA A 13 16.14 17.21 6.11
CA ALA A 13 15.86 15.87 6.59
C ALA A 13 16.19 15.73 8.09
N GLU A 14 17.35 16.26 8.50
CA GLU A 14 17.84 16.22 9.87
C GLU A 14 16.93 17.05 10.78
N VAL A 15 16.62 18.29 10.38
CA VAL A 15 15.69 19.15 11.12
C VAL A 15 14.29 18.52 11.14
N GLY A 16 13.82 17.98 10.01
CA GLY A 16 12.51 17.32 9.92
C GLY A 16 12.36 16.16 10.92
N SER A 17 13.41 15.35 11.11
CA SER A 17 13.39 14.25 12.08
C SER A 17 13.29 14.68 13.55
N CYS A 18 13.63 15.93 13.86
CA CYS A 18 13.58 16.47 15.22
C CYS A 18 12.39 17.43 15.42
N PHE A 19 11.74 17.85 14.34
CA PHE A 19 10.60 18.79 14.35
C PHE A 19 9.30 18.04 14.69
N ASN A 20 9.18 17.65 15.95
CA ASN A 20 8.03 16.90 16.45
C ASN A 20 7.72 17.29 17.91
N LEU A 21 6.57 16.88 18.43
CA LEU A 21 6.21 17.10 19.84
C LEU A 21 6.60 15.91 20.75
N ILE A 22 7.20 14.87 20.19
CA ILE A 22 7.66 13.71 20.95
C ILE A 22 8.89 14.12 21.75
N GLY A 23 8.92 13.80 23.04
CA GLY A 23 10.03 14.22 23.92
C GLY A 23 10.11 15.73 24.16
N ASP A 24 9.03 16.46 23.91
CA ASP A 24 8.94 17.91 24.16
C ASP A 24 9.94 18.76 23.35
N ASN A 25 10.40 18.25 22.20
CA ASN A 25 11.36 18.92 21.32
C ASN A 25 10.95 20.34 20.88
N LEU A 26 9.64 20.64 20.88
CA LEU A 26 9.05 21.93 20.48
C LEU A 26 8.24 22.57 21.61
N VAL A 27 8.57 22.27 22.87
CA VAL A 27 7.94 22.84 24.08
C VAL A 27 8.96 23.69 24.85
N GLU A 28 8.46 24.65 25.63
CA GLU A 28 9.25 25.46 26.56
C GLU A 28 8.58 25.51 27.96
N PRO A 29 9.29 25.13 29.04
CA PRO A 29 10.59 24.44 29.02
C PRO A 29 10.44 23.02 28.43
N ALA A 30 11.50 22.51 27.80
CA ALA A 30 11.55 21.09 27.44
C ALA A 30 11.70 20.24 28.72
N ASP A 31 10.87 19.20 28.87
CA ASP A 31 10.83 18.35 30.08
C ASP A 31 11.46 16.96 29.88
N GLY A 32 12.07 16.69 28.73
CA GLY A 32 12.62 15.38 28.38
C GLY A 32 13.88 15.41 27.51
N ASP A 33 14.47 14.22 27.31
CA ASP A 33 15.53 14.01 26.32
C ASP A 33 14.95 14.16 24.91
N PRO A 34 15.72 14.75 23.97
CA PRO A 34 15.23 14.99 22.63
C PRO A 34 14.95 13.68 21.89
N VAL A 35 13.80 13.62 21.22
CA VAL A 35 13.40 12.45 20.44
C VAL A 35 13.58 12.71 18.94
N ILE A 36 14.46 11.92 18.34
CA ILE A 36 14.82 12.01 16.93
C ILE A 36 14.14 10.86 16.18
N THR A 37 13.25 11.16 15.25
CA THR A 37 12.51 10.16 14.45
C THR A 37 13.32 9.72 13.23
N ALA A 38 14.61 9.45 13.42
CA ALA A 38 15.49 8.85 12.44
C ALA A 38 16.08 7.57 13.06
N TYR A 39 15.77 6.43 12.44
CA TYR A 39 16.00 5.12 13.05
C TYR A 39 17.17 4.39 12.41
N GLN A 40 17.63 3.32 13.08
CA GLN A 40 18.75 2.48 12.63
C GLN A 40 20.05 3.27 12.35
N MET A 41 20.28 4.35 13.08
CA MET A 41 21.47 5.18 12.95
C MET A 41 22.68 4.58 13.68
N GLN A 42 23.87 4.75 13.09
CA GLN A 42 25.12 4.48 13.80
C GLN A 42 25.45 5.62 14.78
N LYS A 43 26.22 5.31 15.83
CA LYS A 43 26.56 6.28 16.89
C LYS A 43 27.07 7.65 16.37
N PRO A 44 27.97 7.74 15.38
CA PRO A 44 28.40 9.04 14.84
C PRO A 44 27.27 9.86 14.21
N ALA A 45 26.29 9.19 13.57
CA ALA A 45 25.13 9.86 13.01
C ALA A 45 24.19 10.35 14.12
N VAL A 46 23.96 9.56 15.16
CA VAL A 46 23.19 9.98 16.34
C VAL A 46 23.80 11.24 16.96
N ASP A 47 25.12 11.26 17.16
CA ASP A 47 25.82 12.40 17.75
C ASP A 47 25.73 13.67 16.87
N LEU A 48 25.79 13.49 15.54
CA LEU A 48 25.58 14.59 14.59
C LEU A 48 24.15 15.15 14.68
N TYR A 49 23.14 14.29 14.71
CA TYR A 49 21.73 14.70 14.78
C TYR A 49 21.44 15.44 16.10
N ASN A 50 21.97 14.97 17.22
CA ASN A 50 21.89 15.68 18.50
C ASN A 50 22.54 17.07 18.43
N CYS A 51 23.73 17.17 17.84
CA CYS A 51 24.41 18.46 17.67
C CYS A 51 23.59 19.43 16.80
N ILE A 52 23.02 18.94 15.70
CA ILE A 52 22.14 19.73 14.83
C ILE A 52 20.90 20.18 15.60
N PHE A 53 20.28 19.29 16.37
CA PHE A 53 19.11 19.61 17.18
C PHE A 53 19.42 20.68 18.24
N GLU A 54 20.56 20.58 18.92
CA GLU A 54 20.99 21.62 19.86
C GLU A 54 21.14 22.99 19.19
N GLN A 55 21.72 23.06 17.98
CA GLN A 55 21.80 24.32 17.24
C GLN A 55 20.42 24.82 16.82
N PHE A 56 19.55 23.91 16.37
CA PHE A 56 18.17 24.24 16.03
C PHE A 56 17.40 24.80 17.24
N ARG A 57 17.50 24.17 18.41
CA ARG A 57 16.90 24.65 19.67
C ARG A 57 17.38 26.03 20.04
N ARG A 58 18.70 26.25 20.07
CA ARG A 58 19.28 27.57 20.38
C ARG A 58 18.74 28.66 19.44
N GLU A 59 18.62 28.35 18.15
CA GLU A 59 18.10 29.31 17.18
C GLU A 59 16.61 29.60 17.41
N ILE A 60 15.75 28.60 17.62
CA ILE A 60 14.32 28.84 17.83
C ILE A 60 14.01 29.49 19.19
N GLU A 61 14.79 29.19 20.24
CA GLU A 61 14.65 29.80 21.57
C GLU A 61 15.18 31.23 21.61
N SER A 62 16.11 31.59 20.73
CA SER A 62 16.61 32.97 20.61
C SER A 62 15.58 33.96 20.05
N SER A 63 14.42 33.47 19.60
CA SER A 63 13.37 34.27 18.97
C SER A 63 12.02 33.95 19.57
N SER A 64 11.16 34.96 19.74
CA SER A 64 9.75 34.76 20.08
C SER A 64 8.89 34.36 18.88
N LEU A 65 9.45 34.31 17.66
CA LEU A 65 8.71 34.06 16.43
C LEU A 65 8.32 32.57 16.31
N GLY A 66 7.03 32.30 16.28
CA GLY A 66 6.47 30.95 16.11
C GLY A 66 6.09 30.26 17.42
N TRP A 67 6.53 30.79 18.56
CA TRP A 67 6.07 30.36 19.87
C TRP A 67 4.65 30.84 20.14
N VAL A 68 3.85 29.98 20.76
CA VAL A 68 2.48 30.26 21.18
C VAL A 68 2.31 29.82 22.62
N ASP A 69 1.64 30.63 23.42
CA ASP A 69 1.25 30.21 24.77
C ASP A 69 0.05 29.28 24.67
N VAL A 70 0.13 28.13 25.35
CA VAL A 70 -0.99 27.19 25.49
C VAL A 70 -1.74 27.51 26.78
N ILE A 71 -2.97 27.99 26.64
CA ILE A 71 -3.82 28.43 27.75
C ILE A 71 -4.99 27.45 27.90
N PRO A 72 -5.00 26.60 28.93
CA PRO A 72 -6.12 25.69 29.18
C PRO A 72 -7.43 26.45 29.45
N LEU A 73 -8.56 25.96 28.94
CA LEU A 73 -9.87 26.48 29.31
C LEU A 73 -10.30 25.89 30.66
N PRO A 74 -10.48 26.71 31.73
CA PRO A 74 -10.86 26.17 33.04
C PRO A 74 -12.16 25.39 32.98
N GLY A 75 -12.15 24.15 33.50
CA GLY A 75 -13.31 23.26 33.50
C GLY A 75 -13.59 22.56 32.17
N ASN A 76 -12.71 22.67 31.17
CA ASN A 76 -12.83 21.95 29.90
C ASN A 76 -11.48 21.46 29.37
N ASP A 77 -11.24 20.16 29.52
CA ASP A 77 -9.99 19.52 29.09
C ASP A 77 -9.88 19.34 27.56
N ASN A 78 -10.95 19.62 26.81
CA ASN A 78 -11.01 19.41 25.37
C ASN A 78 -10.68 20.64 24.55
N ILE A 79 -10.55 21.81 25.16
CA ILE A 79 -10.26 23.06 24.45
C ILE A 79 -9.05 23.71 25.09
N VAL A 80 -8.06 24.03 24.26
CA VAL A 80 -6.96 24.91 24.65
C VAL A 80 -6.92 26.10 23.72
N PHE A 81 -6.58 27.24 24.28
CA PHE A 81 -6.38 28.46 23.52
C PHE A 81 -4.89 28.64 23.24
N LEU A 82 -4.60 29.19 22.07
CA LEU A 82 -3.26 29.51 21.61
C LEU A 82 -3.14 31.02 21.53
N ARG A 83 -2.15 31.60 22.20
CA ARG A 83 -1.87 33.04 22.13
C ARG A 83 -0.51 33.29 21.47
N GLY A 84 -0.52 34.04 20.38
CA GLY A 84 0.70 34.51 19.71
C GLY A 84 1.26 35.80 20.34
N ALA A 85 2.49 36.14 19.97
CA ALA A 85 3.23 37.27 20.55
C ALA A 85 2.58 38.65 20.38
N ASN A 86 1.70 38.82 19.37
CA ASN A 86 1.10 40.12 19.02
C ASN A 86 -0.40 40.22 19.37
N GLY A 87 -0.87 39.43 20.34
CA GLY A 87 -2.29 39.38 20.71
C GLY A 87 -3.16 38.60 19.72
N GLU A 88 -2.52 37.92 18.77
CA GLU A 88 -3.16 36.89 17.93
C GLU A 88 -3.62 35.74 18.81
N PHE A 89 -4.75 35.15 18.44
CA PHE A 89 -5.36 34.10 19.23
C PHE A 89 -6.06 33.09 18.35
N ASP A 90 -5.93 31.82 18.70
CA ASP A 90 -6.65 30.72 18.11
C ASP A 90 -7.03 29.72 19.20
N TRP A 91 -7.74 28.67 18.84
CA TRP A 91 -8.10 27.59 19.75
C TRP A 91 -8.10 26.27 19.01
N VAL A 92 -7.76 25.21 19.72
CA VAL A 92 -7.77 23.86 19.18
C VAL A 92 -8.60 22.96 20.06
N VAL A 93 -9.29 22.03 19.42
CA VAL A 93 -10.07 21.00 20.11
C VAL A 93 -9.26 19.72 20.17
N ARG A 94 -9.22 19.11 21.36
CA ARG A 94 -8.62 17.80 21.58
C ARG A 94 -9.17 16.81 20.56
N ASN A 95 -8.27 16.07 19.92
CA ASN A 95 -8.58 15.06 18.90
C ASN A 95 -9.26 15.58 17.62
N GLN A 96 -9.23 16.90 17.36
CA GLN A 96 -9.61 17.43 16.05
C GLN A 96 -8.66 16.91 14.97
N ARG A 97 -9.21 16.46 13.85
CA ARG A 97 -8.44 15.99 12.69
C ARG A 97 -8.38 17.08 11.63
N ALA A 98 -7.28 17.13 10.89
CA ALA A 98 -7.09 18.06 9.79
C ALA A 98 -8.06 17.78 8.63
N GLU A 99 -8.37 16.51 8.40
CA GLU A 99 -9.24 16.05 7.32
C GLU A 99 -10.35 15.15 7.85
N ALA A 100 -11.49 15.14 7.16
CA ALA A 100 -12.60 14.25 7.48
C ALA A 100 -12.27 12.80 7.09
N PHE A 101 -12.68 11.84 7.91
CA PHE A 101 -12.55 10.42 7.56
C PHE A 101 -13.40 10.07 6.35
N THR A 102 -12.75 9.64 5.27
CA THR A 102 -13.43 9.19 4.05
C THR A 102 -13.71 7.69 4.03
N GLY A 103 -12.96 6.90 4.82
CA GLY A 103 -13.05 5.44 4.89
C GLY A 103 -12.77 4.70 3.58
N ASN A 104 -12.40 5.40 2.51
CA ASN A 104 -12.16 4.84 1.20
C ASN A 104 -10.96 5.56 0.57
N THR A 105 -9.77 4.99 0.79
CA THR A 105 -8.51 5.53 0.27
C THR A 105 -8.41 5.48 -1.26
N LEU A 106 -9.39 4.83 -1.92
CA LEU A 106 -9.46 4.71 -3.37
C LEU A 106 -10.46 5.69 -3.97
N HIS A 107 -11.13 6.52 -3.18
CA HIS A 107 -11.96 7.60 -3.71
C HIS A 107 -11.08 8.64 -4.42
N PRO A 108 -11.44 9.14 -5.62
CA PRO A 108 -12.70 8.92 -6.35
C PRO A 108 -12.66 7.74 -7.35
N LEU A 109 -11.57 6.99 -7.45
CA LEU A 109 -11.39 5.89 -8.43
C LEU A 109 -12.38 4.74 -8.20
N LEU A 110 -12.62 4.37 -6.96
CA LEU A 110 -13.64 3.40 -6.55
C LEU A 110 -14.51 4.00 -5.45
N THR A 111 -15.81 3.74 -5.51
CA THR A 111 -16.78 4.07 -4.45
C THR A 111 -16.89 2.91 -3.47
N ARG A 112 -17.46 3.17 -2.29
CA ARG A 112 -17.58 2.16 -1.24
C ARG A 112 -18.33 0.89 -1.68
N ASN A 113 -19.35 1.04 -2.53
CA ASN A 113 -20.18 -0.08 -3.01
C ASN A 113 -19.49 -0.93 -4.07
N GLU A 114 -18.40 -0.42 -4.65
CA GLU A 114 -17.59 -1.10 -5.67
C GLU A 114 -16.39 -1.84 -5.05
N LEU A 115 -16.16 -1.70 -3.74
CA LEU A 115 -15.12 -2.46 -3.04
C LEU A 115 -15.66 -3.83 -2.61
N PRO A 116 -14.89 -4.91 -2.81
CA PRO A 116 -15.23 -6.22 -2.26
C PRO A 116 -15.25 -6.14 -0.73
N SER A 117 -16.16 -6.89 -0.12
CA SER A 117 -16.39 -6.76 1.32
C SER A 117 -15.24 -7.34 2.17
N ALA A 118 -14.33 -8.10 1.56
CA ALA A 118 -13.06 -8.50 2.14
C ALA A 118 -12.12 -7.31 2.44
N MET A 119 -12.31 -6.14 1.81
CA MET A 119 -11.56 -4.92 2.12
C MET A 119 -12.14 -4.15 3.32
N ASP A 120 -13.28 -4.57 3.87
CA ASP A 120 -13.90 -3.92 5.04
C ASP A 120 -12.98 -3.89 6.25
N GLU A 121 -12.09 -4.88 6.38
CA GLU A 121 -11.17 -5.01 7.51
C GLU A 121 -10.22 -3.81 7.60
N LYS A 122 -9.54 -3.45 6.50
CA LYS A 122 -8.64 -2.28 6.44
C LYS A 122 -9.42 -0.98 6.69
N ILE A 123 -10.66 -0.89 6.20
CA ILE A 123 -11.51 0.28 6.41
C ILE A 123 -11.91 0.42 7.89
N ARG A 124 -12.30 -0.69 8.54
CA ARG A 124 -12.61 -0.71 9.97
C ARG A 124 -11.38 -0.40 10.83
N TRP A 125 -10.21 -0.89 10.42
CA TRP A 125 -8.94 -0.55 11.04
C TRP A 125 -8.67 0.95 10.95
N ASN A 126 -8.71 1.53 9.75
CA ASN A 126 -8.48 2.96 9.57
C ASN A 126 -9.51 3.81 10.33
N ALA A 127 -10.77 3.34 10.41
CA ALA A 127 -11.80 4.00 11.21
C ALA A 127 -11.46 3.95 12.71
N HIS A 128 -11.01 2.80 13.21
CA HIS A 128 -10.60 2.65 14.61
C HIS A 128 -9.48 3.64 14.96
N ILE A 129 -8.42 3.69 14.14
CA ILE A 129 -7.31 4.63 14.32
C ILE A 129 -7.80 6.08 14.27
N TYR A 130 -8.62 6.43 13.28
CA TYR A 130 -9.10 7.80 13.10
C TYR A 130 -9.93 8.29 14.30
N TYR A 131 -10.85 7.46 14.79
CA TYR A 131 -11.77 7.81 15.88
C TYR A 131 -11.24 7.52 17.29
N ALA A 132 -10.07 6.89 17.42
CA ALA A 132 -9.43 6.71 18.72
C ALA A 132 -9.07 8.07 19.34
N THR A 133 -9.43 8.25 20.61
CA THR A 133 -9.27 9.53 21.34
C THR A 133 -8.19 9.47 22.41
N ASP A 134 -7.69 8.27 22.67
CA ASP A 134 -6.68 7.88 23.64
C ASP A 134 -5.34 7.52 22.98
N ILE A 135 -5.30 7.48 21.64
CA ILE A 135 -4.09 7.16 20.87
C ILE A 135 -3.43 8.45 20.39
N TRP A 136 -2.20 8.68 20.84
CA TRP A 136 -1.29 9.65 20.22
C TRP A 136 -0.57 8.97 19.03
N PHE A 137 -1.04 9.22 17.81
CA PHE A 137 -0.62 8.47 16.62
C PHE A 137 0.86 8.64 16.27
N GLU A 138 1.41 9.84 16.43
CA GLU A 138 2.83 10.11 16.20
C GLU A 138 3.70 9.32 17.20
N LYS A 139 3.29 9.26 18.47
CA LYS A 139 3.97 8.46 19.50
C LYS A 139 3.84 6.96 19.23
N LEU A 140 2.66 6.49 18.86
CA LEU A 140 2.43 5.10 18.45
C LEU A 140 3.36 4.71 17.29
N THR A 141 3.46 5.57 16.28
CA THR A 141 4.33 5.37 15.11
C THR A 141 5.79 5.28 15.53
N HIS A 142 6.24 6.22 16.35
CA HIS A 142 7.61 6.23 16.85
C HIS A 142 7.94 4.98 17.67
N ASP A 143 7.08 4.60 18.60
CA ASP A 143 7.31 3.46 19.49
C ASP A 143 7.31 2.14 18.70
N ALA A 144 6.38 1.99 17.76
CA ALA A 144 6.29 0.80 16.93
C ALA A 144 7.52 0.63 16.02
N GLU A 145 8.00 1.73 15.44
CA GLU A 145 9.21 1.73 14.61
C GLU A 145 10.48 1.47 15.43
N ALA A 146 10.65 2.19 16.55
CA ALA A 146 11.79 1.99 17.45
C ALA A 146 11.87 0.53 17.91
N ARG A 147 10.74 -0.04 18.34
CA ARG A 147 10.66 -1.44 18.80
C ARG A 147 11.00 -2.44 17.69
N HIS A 148 10.60 -2.19 16.44
CA HIS A 148 10.96 -3.04 15.30
C HIS A 148 12.48 -3.18 15.17
N TYR A 149 13.22 -2.07 15.24
CA TYR A 149 14.68 -2.10 15.14
C TYR A 149 15.34 -2.64 16.41
N GLU A 150 14.82 -2.36 17.61
CA GLU A 150 15.31 -2.93 18.87
C GLU A 150 15.20 -4.47 18.89
N GLN A 151 14.17 -5.02 18.23
CA GLN A 151 13.96 -6.47 18.11
C GLN A 151 14.77 -7.11 16.97
N GLY A 152 15.73 -6.39 16.39
CA GLY A 152 16.61 -6.88 15.32
C GLY A 152 16.03 -6.73 13.92
N GLY A 153 14.93 -5.99 13.77
CA GLY A 153 14.41 -5.60 12.47
C GLY A 153 15.41 -4.73 11.70
N THR A 154 15.30 -4.73 10.38
CA THR A 154 16.12 -3.93 9.46
C THR A 154 15.23 -3.26 8.42
N VAL A 155 15.78 -2.30 7.66
CA VAL A 155 15.06 -1.73 6.50
C VAL A 155 14.64 -2.81 5.50
N GLN A 156 15.37 -3.92 5.41
CA GLN A 156 15.05 -5.02 4.48
C GLN A 156 13.79 -5.78 4.91
N CYS A 157 13.55 -5.94 6.20
CA CYS A 157 12.37 -6.63 6.74
C CYS A 157 11.31 -5.66 7.30
N TRP A 158 11.35 -4.39 6.87
CA TRP A 158 10.37 -3.37 7.28
C TRP A 158 8.97 -3.73 6.78
N PRO A 159 7.99 -3.95 7.68
CA PRO A 159 6.67 -4.45 7.28
C PRO A 159 5.69 -3.35 6.86
N GLY A 160 6.03 -2.07 7.09
CA GLY A 160 5.13 -0.93 6.89
C GLY A 160 4.38 -0.56 8.18
N TYR A 161 3.92 0.68 8.26
CA TYR A 161 3.31 1.23 9.47
C TYR A 161 2.00 0.53 9.87
N ASP A 162 1.16 0.17 8.91
CA ASP A 162 -0.11 -0.55 9.18
C ASP A 162 0.12 -1.81 10.06
N ILE A 163 1.16 -2.60 9.73
CA ILE A 163 1.48 -3.83 10.46
C ILE A 163 2.12 -3.51 11.81
N LEU A 164 2.97 -2.48 11.90
CA LEU A 164 3.60 -2.09 13.16
C LEU A 164 2.58 -1.54 14.16
N HIS A 165 1.70 -0.64 13.72
CA HIS A 165 0.59 -0.13 14.53
C HIS A 165 -0.34 -1.25 14.97
N GLN A 166 -0.62 -2.21 14.07
CA GLN A 166 -1.42 -3.37 14.40
C GLN A 166 -0.80 -4.21 15.52
N ARG A 167 0.52 -4.46 15.48
CA ARG A 167 1.22 -5.21 16.53
C ARG A 167 1.12 -4.52 17.90
N GLU A 168 1.37 -3.22 17.94
CA GLU A 168 1.27 -2.45 19.19
C GLU A 168 -0.16 -2.45 19.75
N LEU A 169 -1.16 -2.23 18.92
CA LEU A 169 -2.55 -2.15 19.38
C LEU A 169 -3.10 -3.52 19.78
N LEU A 170 -2.71 -4.60 19.10
CA LEU A 170 -3.02 -5.96 19.54
C LEU A 170 -2.44 -6.24 20.94
N ALA A 171 -1.21 -5.79 21.21
CA ALA A 171 -0.60 -5.90 22.54
C ALA A 171 -1.34 -5.08 23.61
N GLN A 172 -2.01 -3.99 23.21
CA GLN A 172 -2.87 -3.17 24.06
C GLN A 172 -4.32 -3.70 24.17
N GLY A 173 -4.61 -4.86 23.59
CA GLY A 173 -5.92 -5.52 23.69
C GLY A 173 -6.92 -5.16 22.58
N TYR A 174 -6.48 -4.51 21.50
CA TYR A 174 -7.31 -4.37 20.31
C TYR A 174 -7.71 -5.75 19.78
N ILE A 175 -8.99 -5.95 19.50
CA ILE A 175 -9.51 -7.20 18.92
C ILE A 175 -9.68 -6.98 17.42
N LYS A 176 -8.85 -7.67 16.64
CA LYS A 176 -8.94 -7.65 15.19
C LYS A 176 -10.30 -8.23 14.74
N PRO A 177 -11.03 -7.57 13.82
CA PRO A 177 -12.20 -8.15 13.21
C PRO A 177 -11.85 -9.50 12.56
N ASN A 178 -12.71 -10.50 12.74
CA ASN A 178 -12.53 -11.76 12.04
C ASN A 178 -12.65 -11.51 10.52
N PRO A 179 -11.76 -12.11 9.71
CA PRO A 179 -11.90 -12.05 8.27
C PRO A 179 -13.22 -12.69 7.87
N LYS A 180 -13.86 -12.13 6.83
CA LYS A 180 -15.05 -12.75 6.27
C LYS A 180 -14.67 -14.09 5.64
N THR A 181 -15.44 -15.11 5.96
CA THR A 181 -15.28 -16.47 5.43
C THR A 181 -16.32 -16.74 4.34
N GLY A 182 -16.06 -17.74 3.50
CA GLY A 182 -16.95 -18.15 2.42
C GLY A 182 -17.03 -19.67 2.28
N LYS A 183 -18.11 -20.14 1.65
CA LYS A 183 -18.30 -21.56 1.31
C LYS A 183 -17.32 -22.03 0.23
N THR A 184 -17.08 -23.34 0.16
CA THR A 184 -16.34 -23.96 -0.94
C THR A 184 -16.99 -23.64 -2.28
N LEU A 185 -16.17 -23.26 -3.26
CA LEU A 185 -16.56 -23.06 -4.66
C LEU A 185 -15.75 -23.99 -5.57
N GLU A 186 -16.41 -24.50 -6.60
CA GLU A 186 -15.75 -25.23 -7.68
C GLU A 186 -14.76 -24.34 -8.42
N GLY A 187 -13.66 -24.92 -8.90
CA GLY A 187 -12.58 -24.19 -9.59
C GLY A 187 -11.61 -23.45 -8.66
N PHE A 188 -11.83 -23.45 -7.34
CA PHE A 188 -10.86 -22.97 -6.36
C PHE A 188 -10.09 -24.13 -5.72
N PHE A 189 -8.81 -23.88 -5.45
CA PHE A 189 -7.89 -24.83 -4.84
C PHE A 189 -7.70 -24.48 -3.36
N PRO A 190 -7.87 -25.43 -2.44
CA PRO A 190 -7.59 -25.20 -1.03
C PRO A 190 -6.08 -25.20 -0.75
N HIS A 191 -5.62 -24.21 -0.01
CA HIS A 191 -4.26 -24.12 0.52
C HIS A 191 -4.33 -23.87 2.03
N ARG A 192 -3.74 -24.78 2.82
CA ARG A 192 -3.78 -24.70 4.28
C ARG A 192 -2.67 -23.79 4.79
N LEU A 193 -3.05 -22.63 5.34
CA LEU A 193 -2.19 -21.77 6.14
C LEU A 193 -2.24 -22.22 7.62
N LYS A 194 -1.32 -21.70 8.45
CA LYS A 194 -1.17 -22.10 9.87
C LYS A 194 -2.48 -22.10 10.67
N ASN A 195 -3.37 -21.14 10.42
CA ASN A 195 -4.59 -20.92 11.20
C ASN A 195 -5.88 -20.87 10.36
N ARG A 196 -5.81 -21.07 9.04
CA ARG A 196 -6.97 -20.96 8.14
C ARG A 196 -6.72 -21.68 6.82
N THR A 197 -7.78 -22.03 6.11
CA THR A 197 -7.69 -22.52 4.73
C THR A 197 -7.99 -21.38 3.77
N LEU A 198 -7.06 -21.08 2.87
CA LEU A 198 -7.23 -20.13 1.78
C LEU A 198 -7.70 -20.88 0.54
N MET A 199 -8.81 -20.46 -0.05
CA MET A 199 -9.28 -20.95 -1.34
C MET A 199 -8.73 -20.02 -2.41
N VAL A 200 -8.03 -20.55 -3.42
CA VAL A 200 -7.33 -19.75 -4.45
C VAL A 200 -7.78 -20.18 -5.85
N SER A 201 -8.14 -19.24 -6.71
CA SER A 201 -8.50 -19.53 -8.10
C SER A 201 -7.26 -19.68 -8.99
N PRO A 202 -7.39 -20.28 -10.18
CA PRO A 202 -6.53 -20.00 -11.33
C PRO A 202 -6.48 -18.50 -11.66
N LEU A 203 -5.60 -18.12 -12.58
CA LEU A 203 -5.64 -16.79 -13.17
C LEU A 203 -6.97 -16.57 -13.87
N VAL A 204 -7.56 -15.39 -13.66
CA VAL A 204 -8.74 -14.96 -14.40
C VAL A 204 -8.37 -14.85 -15.87
N THR A 205 -9.15 -15.49 -16.74
CA THR A 205 -8.91 -15.53 -18.18
C THR A 205 -9.45 -14.29 -18.89
N ILE A 206 -8.95 -14.02 -20.11
CA ILE A 206 -9.48 -12.96 -20.98
C ILE A 206 -10.97 -13.16 -21.23
N LYS A 207 -11.40 -14.41 -21.42
CA LYS A 207 -12.81 -14.77 -21.57
C LYS A 207 -13.64 -14.33 -20.37
N GLU A 208 -13.24 -14.71 -19.15
CA GLU A 208 -13.97 -14.35 -17.93
C GLU A 208 -13.99 -12.83 -17.69
N LEU A 209 -12.90 -12.13 -18.01
CA LEU A 209 -12.84 -10.67 -17.94
C LEU A 209 -13.85 -10.04 -18.90
N PHE A 210 -13.88 -10.47 -20.16
CA PHE A 210 -14.77 -9.88 -21.15
C PHE A 210 -16.24 -10.20 -20.90
N GLU A 211 -16.57 -11.40 -20.39
CA GLU A 211 -17.91 -11.71 -19.90
C GLU A 211 -18.36 -10.72 -18.80
N TYR A 212 -17.45 -10.36 -17.88
CA TYR A 212 -17.73 -9.33 -16.87
C TYR A 212 -17.92 -7.93 -17.48
N LEU A 213 -17.05 -7.53 -18.41
CA LEU A 213 -17.12 -6.21 -19.04
C LEU A 213 -18.36 -6.05 -19.92
N ASP A 214 -18.85 -7.13 -20.55
CA ASP A 214 -20.07 -7.12 -21.36
C ASP A 214 -21.34 -7.02 -20.51
N HIS A 215 -21.27 -7.43 -19.24
CA HIS A 215 -22.38 -7.39 -18.28
C HIS A 215 -22.28 -6.25 -17.25
N SER A 216 -21.37 -5.28 -17.44
CA SER A 216 -21.20 -4.15 -16.52
C SER A 216 -20.83 -2.85 -17.23
N ASP A 217 -21.21 -1.73 -16.62
CA ASP A 217 -20.81 -0.39 -17.09
C ASP A 217 -19.37 -0.03 -16.70
N TRP A 218 -18.60 -0.99 -16.17
CA TRP A 218 -17.29 -0.74 -15.57
C TRP A 218 -16.33 -0.05 -16.53
N ARG A 219 -16.36 -0.41 -17.82
CA ARG A 219 -15.52 0.21 -18.85
C ARG A 219 -15.71 1.72 -18.92
N GLU A 220 -16.96 2.18 -18.98
CA GLU A 220 -17.28 3.60 -19.09
C GLU A 220 -16.93 4.33 -17.78
N ILE A 221 -17.31 3.73 -16.65
CA ILE A 221 -17.04 4.27 -15.30
C ILE A 221 -15.54 4.46 -15.10
N ARG A 222 -14.73 3.43 -15.40
CA ARG A 222 -13.28 3.43 -15.29
C ARG A 222 -12.67 4.55 -16.13
N ASN A 223 -13.02 4.63 -17.41
CA ASN A 223 -12.46 5.61 -18.33
C ASN A 223 -12.75 7.05 -17.89
N LYS A 224 -13.97 7.31 -17.41
CA LYS A 224 -14.37 8.62 -16.89
C LYS A 224 -13.57 9.00 -15.64
N ARG A 225 -13.38 8.07 -14.70
CA ARG A 225 -12.68 8.33 -13.43
C ARG A 225 -11.17 8.50 -13.60
N ILE A 226 -10.54 7.72 -14.46
CA ILE A 226 -9.11 7.88 -14.76
C ILE A 226 -8.84 9.27 -15.37
N GLN A 227 -9.70 9.73 -16.29
CA GLN A 227 -9.57 11.08 -16.88
C GLN A 227 -9.70 12.20 -15.84
N THR A 228 -10.49 12.01 -14.77
CA THR A 228 -10.63 13.02 -13.71
C THR A 228 -9.43 13.07 -12.76
N VAL A 229 -8.70 11.96 -12.58
CA VAL A 229 -7.55 11.89 -11.66
C VAL A 229 -6.26 12.30 -12.36
N ASP A 230 -6.10 11.95 -13.64
CA ASP A 230 -4.95 12.37 -14.43
C ASP A 230 -5.34 12.51 -15.92
N GLY A 231 -5.56 13.77 -16.33
CA GLY A 231 -5.94 14.12 -17.70
C GLY A 231 -4.85 13.85 -18.75
N SER A 232 -3.63 13.46 -18.34
CA SER A 232 -2.54 13.06 -19.22
C SER A 232 -2.55 11.57 -19.57
N ILE A 233 -3.32 10.74 -18.87
CA ILE A 233 -3.50 9.31 -19.16
C ILE A 233 -4.45 9.17 -20.36
N ARG A 234 -3.92 9.39 -21.55
CA ARG A 234 -4.60 9.11 -22.82
C ARG A 234 -4.12 7.76 -23.38
N SER A 235 -5.09 6.89 -23.67
CA SER A 235 -5.06 5.72 -24.59
C SER A 235 -3.99 4.62 -24.42
N ARG A 236 -3.09 4.67 -23.42
CA ARG A 236 -2.01 3.65 -23.26
C ARG A 236 -2.34 2.48 -22.32
N ASP A 237 -3.37 2.62 -21.49
CA ASP A 237 -3.83 1.59 -20.55
C ASP A 237 -5.23 1.06 -20.95
N GLU A 238 -5.45 0.85 -22.24
CA GLU A 238 -6.70 0.25 -22.74
C GLU A 238 -6.70 -1.26 -22.48
N ILE A 239 -7.69 -1.72 -21.70
CA ILE A 239 -7.85 -3.13 -21.32
C ILE A 239 -8.01 -4.02 -22.57
N PHE A 240 -8.62 -3.54 -23.63
CA PHE A 240 -8.86 -4.35 -24.82
C PHE A 240 -7.56 -4.69 -25.55
N SER A 241 -6.74 -3.68 -25.87
CA SER A 241 -5.52 -3.88 -26.68
C SER A 241 -4.48 -4.75 -25.98
N ILE A 242 -4.36 -4.67 -24.64
CA ILE A 242 -3.45 -5.55 -23.89
C ILE A 242 -3.97 -6.99 -23.77
N ASN A 243 -5.23 -7.25 -24.11
CA ASN A 243 -5.85 -8.58 -24.11
C ASN A 243 -6.23 -9.06 -25.52
N GLU A 244 -5.75 -8.38 -26.57
CA GLU A 244 -5.86 -8.86 -27.95
C GLU A 244 -4.87 -10.01 -28.17
N GLU A 245 -5.33 -11.23 -27.89
CA GLU A 245 -4.54 -12.45 -27.95
C GLU A 245 -5.09 -13.46 -28.94
N THR A 246 -4.28 -14.47 -29.24
CA THR A 246 -4.69 -15.60 -30.08
C THR A 246 -5.65 -16.56 -29.39
N SER A 247 -5.69 -16.55 -28.05
CA SER A 247 -6.60 -17.37 -27.24
C SER A 247 -7.22 -16.55 -26.10
N ASN A 248 -8.54 -16.67 -25.92
CA ASN A 248 -9.25 -16.06 -24.81
C ASN A 248 -9.09 -16.84 -23.49
N ASP A 249 -8.50 -18.04 -23.52
CA ASP A 249 -8.20 -18.83 -22.33
C ASP A 249 -6.89 -18.39 -21.65
N TYR A 250 -6.16 -17.45 -22.27
CA TYR A 250 -4.98 -16.86 -21.65
C TYR A 250 -5.34 -15.96 -20.46
N PRO A 251 -4.41 -15.78 -19.51
CA PRO A 251 -4.62 -14.88 -18.38
C PRO A 251 -4.90 -13.45 -18.84
N ALA A 252 -5.93 -12.85 -18.27
CA ALA A 252 -6.22 -11.45 -18.51
C ALA A 252 -5.12 -10.55 -17.93
N ALA A 253 -4.79 -9.48 -18.63
CA ALA A 253 -3.92 -8.39 -18.18
C ALA A 253 -4.75 -7.15 -17.90
N VAL A 254 -4.68 -6.62 -16.69
CA VAL A 254 -5.57 -5.54 -16.23
C VAL A 254 -4.84 -4.56 -15.30
N SER A 255 -5.49 -3.45 -14.96
CA SER A 255 -5.05 -2.62 -13.84
C SER A 255 -5.54 -3.18 -12.51
N TRP A 256 -4.93 -2.76 -11.41
CA TRP A 256 -5.35 -3.19 -10.07
C TRP A 256 -6.81 -2.82 -9.78
N LEU A 257 -7.25 -1.62 -10.21
CA LEU A 257 -8.65 -1.19 -10.07
C LEU A 257 -9.64 -2.16 -10.74
N ASP A 258 -9.29 -2.68 -11.91
CA ASP A 258 -10.12 -3.64 -12.64
C ASP A 258 -10.21 -4.98 -11.90
N ALA A 259 -9.09 -5.42 -11.34
CA ALA A 259 -9.03 -6.65 -10.54
C ALA A 259 -9.93 -6.54 -9.30
N ILE A 260 -9.94 -5.39 -8.62
CA ILE A 260 -10.81 -5.14 -7.46
C ILE A 260 -12.29 -5.03 -7.86
N ALA A 261 -12.60 -4.32 -8.96
CA ALA A 261 -13.96 -4.25 -9.48
C ALA A 261 -14.49 -5.63 -9.88
N TYR A 262 -13.64 -6.47 -10.48
CA TYR A 262 -13.94 -7.87 -10.77
C TYR A 262 -14.17 -8.68 -9.49
N CYS A 263 -13.33 -8.52 -8.45
CA CYS A 263 -13.55 -9.16 -7.14
C CYS A 263 -14.95 -8.83 -6.59
N ARG A 264 -15.35 -7.55 -6.67
CA ARG A 264 -16.68 -7.12 -6.22
C ARG A 264 -17.80 -7.75 -7.04
N HIS A 265 -17.68 -7.76 -8.36
CA HIS A 265 -18.65 -8.41 -9.24
C HIS A 265 -18.78 -9.91 -8.94
N PHE A 266 -17.65 -10.59 -8.78
CA PHE A 266 -17.61 -12.01 -8.43
C PHE A 266 -18.27 -12.29 -7.07
N GLU A 267 -17.98 -11.46 -6.05
CA GLU A 267 -18.63 -11.53 -4.74
C GLU A 267 -20.15 -11.35 -4.84
N GLN A 268 -20.63 -10.37 -5.61
CA GLN A 268 -22.06 -10.14 -5.81
C GLN A 268 -22.77 -11.34 -6.44
N ARG A 269 -22.10 -12.03 -7.38
CA ARG A 269 -22.65 -13.20 -8.08
C ARG A 269 -22.64 -14.46 -7.22
N THR A 270 -21.63 -14.65 -6.38
CA THR A 270 -21.39 -15.92 -5.68
C THR A 270 -21.71 -15.88 -4.19
N GLY A 271 -21.77 -14.69 -3.59
CA GLY A 271 -21.89 -14.46 -2.16
C GLY A 271 -20.62 -14.73 -1.36
N VAL A 272 -19.47 -14.98 -2.02
CA VAL A 272 -18.20 -15.30 -1.37
C VAL A 272 -17.30 -14.05 -1.31
N PRO A 273 -16.68 -13.75 -0.15
CA PRO A 273 -15.91 -12.52 0.06
C PRO A 273 -14.51 -12.62 -0.58
N VAL A 274 -14.47 -12.65 -1.90
CA VAL A 274 -13.22 -12.75 -2.66
C VAL A 274 -12.42 -11.45 -2.65
N ARG A 275 -11.09 -11.60 -2.73
CA ARG A 275 -10.11 -10.52 -2.88
C ARG A 275 -8.86 -11.05 -3.59
N LEU A 276 -7.91 -10.16 -3.85
CA LEU A 276 -6.55 -10.55 -4.22
C LEU A 276 -5.80 -11.17 -3.03
N MET A 277 -4.77 -11.96 -3.30
CA MET A 277 -3.86 -12.48 -2.26
C MET A 277 -3.02 -11.36 -1.67
N THR A 278 -2.78 -11.41 -0.37
CA THR A 278 -1.76 -10.59 0.27
C THR A 278 -0.36 -11.04 -0.15
N THR A 279 0.64 -10.18 0.02
CA THR A 279 2.05 -10.49 -0.20
C THR A 279 2.48 -11.71 0.61
N GLU A 280 2.08 -11.79 1.89
CA GLU A 280 2.40 -12.93 2.76
C GLU A 280 1.75 -14.23 2.26
N GLU A 281 0.46 -14.19 1.88
CA GLU A 281 -0.22 -15.36 1.32
C GLU A 281 0.38 -15.79 -0.02
N TRP A 282 0.77 -14.83 -0.86
CA TRP A 282 1.39 -15.12 -2.14
C TRP A 282 2.71 -15.87 -1.95
N PHE A 283 3.55 -15.49 -0.99
CA PHE A 283 4.80 -16.21 -0.69
C PHE A 283 4.58 -17.65 -0.21
N GLU A 284 3.51 -17.91 0.56
CA GLU A 284 3.18 -19.27 1.02
C GLU A 284 2.57 -20.13 -0.09
N VAL A 285 1.88 -19.51 -1.04
CA VAL A 285 1.13 -20.21 -2.10
C VAL A 285 1.95 -20.37 -3.39
N ALA A 286 2.80 -19.42 -3.74
CA ALA A 286 3.55 -19.42 -4.99
C ALA A 286 4.59 -20.57 -5.02
N PRO A 287 4.87 -21.13 -6.19
CA PRO A 287 5.98 -22.07 -6.34
C PRO A 287 7.33 -21.37 -6.10
N GLU A 288 8.35 -22.17 -5.79
CA GLU A 288 9.73 -21.69 -5.73
C GLU A 288 10.14 -20.99 -7.04
N PRO A 289 10.81 -19.82 -6.98
CA PRO A 289 11.22 -19.11 -8.18
C PRO A 289 12.09 -19.97 -9.10
N SER A 290 11.70 -20.08 -10.37
CA SER A 290 12.46 -20.85 -11.36
C SER A 290 13.68 -20.12 -11.93
N VAL A 291 13.75 -18.80 -11.70
CA VAL A 291 14.82 -17.93 -12.17
C VAL A 291 15.47 -17.23 -10.98
N GLN A 292 16.75 -17.48 -10.77
CA GLN A 292 17.59 -16.62 -9.93
C GLN A 292 17.91 -15.35 -10.71
N ASP A 293 17.20 -14.27 -10.42
CA ASP A 293 17.48 -12.98 -11.05
C ASP A 293 18.67 -12.31 -10.34
N SER A 294 19.84 -12.36 -10.98
CA SER A 294 21.06 -11.69 -10.52
C SER A 294 21.10 -10.20 -10.88
N TYR A 295 20.11 -9.72 -11.65
CA TYR A 295 19.99 -8.33 -12.06
C TYR A 295 18.63 -7.76 -11.65
N LEU A 296 18.62 -6.63 -10.92
CA LEU A 296 17.45 -5.75 -10.75
C LEU A 296 17.04 -5.04 -12.07
N GLY A 297 17.47 -5.57 -13.21
CA GLY A 297 17.29 -5.01 -14.53
C GLY A 297 15.93 -5.41 -15.11
N TRP A 298 15.40 -4.54 -15.98
CA TRP A 298 14.26 -4.83 -16.83
C TRP A 298 14.42 -6.19 -17.50
N PRO A 299 13.36 -7.00 -17.65
CA PRO A 299 13.47 -8.33 -18.25
C PRO A 299 14.20 -8.25 -19.60
N GLU A 300 15.41 -8.81 -19.67
CA GLU A 300 16.28 -8.81 -20.87
C GLU A 300 15.55 -9.43 -22.08
N LYS A 301 14.61 -10.34 -21.81
CA LYS A 301 13.60 -10.78 -22.75
C LYS A 301 12.30 -10.05 -22.43
N LYS A 302 12.05 -8.97 -23.17
CA LYS A 302 10.67 -8.53 -23.44
C LYS A 302 9.86 -9.76 -23.87
N LEU A 303 8.54 -9.75 -23.70
CA LEU A 303 7.59 -10.61 -24.42
C LEU A 303 7.65 -10.40 -25.96
N THR A 304 8.82 -10.01 -26.50
CA THR A 304 9.11 -9.73 -27.90
C THR A 304 10.47 -10.35 -28.23
N GLU A 305 10.53 -11.65 -28.52
CA GLU A 305 11.51 -12.12 -29.50
C GLU A 305 10.80 -12.26 -30.87
N PRO A 306 11.47 -11.85 -31.97
CA PRO A 306 10.80 -11.37 -33.17
C PRO A 306 10.43 -12.53 -34.10
N GLY A 307 9.14 -12.86 -34.16
CA GLY A 307 8.56 -13.58 -35.29
C GLY A 307 8.41 -12.67 -36.53
N PRO A 308 8.36 -13.22 -37.75
CA PRO A 308 8.43 -12.48 -39.02
C PRO A 308 7.19 -11.61 -39.36
N HIS A 309 6.27 -11.39 -38.42
CA HIS A 309 5.04 -10.65 -38.65
C HIS A 309 4.92 -9.50 -37.64
N ARG A 310 5.57 -8.38 -37.96
CA ARG A 310 5.44 -7.12 -37.21
C ARG A 310 4.07 -6.50 -37.49
N ARG A 311 3.34 -6.09 -36.43
CA ARG A 311 2.48 -4.89 -36.50
C ARG A 311 3.23 -3.69 -35.89
N PRO A 312 2.97 -2.45 -36.33
CA PRO A 312 3.75 -1.26 -35.95
C PRO A 312 3.40 -0.65 -34.58
N ASP A 313 2.65 -1.34 -33.71
CA ASP A 313 1.77 -0.72 -32.71
C ASP A 313 2.11 -0.93 -31.22
N TRP A 314 3.26 -1.52 -30.87
CA TRP A 314 3.64 -1.79 -29.47
C TRP A 314 2.73 -2.78 -28.72
N SER A 315 1.99 -3.64 -29.44
CA SER A 315 1.17 -4.69 -28.83
C SER A 315 2.01 -5.70 -28.03
N LEU A 316 1.62 -5.93 -26.76
CA LEU A 316 2.17 -6.96 -25.89
C LEU A 316 1.32 -8.22 -26.05
N THR A 317 1.92 -9.31 -26.54
CA THR A 317 1.23 -10.60 -26.70
C THR A 317 1.90 -11.70 -25.87
N TYR A 318 1.15 -12.74 -25.54
CA TYR A 318 1.71 -13.95 -24.95
C TYR A 318 2.55 -14.73 -25.98
N GLY A 319 3.59 -15.41 -25.49
CA GLY A 319 4.34 -16.37 -26.29
C GLY A 319 3.51 -17.62 -26.60
N PRO A 320 3.87 -18.40 -27.65
CA PRO A 320 3.11 -19.58 -28.06
C PRO A 320 3.08 -20.71 -27.01
N ASP A 321 4.09 -20.76 -26.13
CA ASP A 321 4.24 -21.80 -25.11
C ASP A 321 4.36 -21.18 -23.71
N LEU A 322 3.20 -20.90 -23.09
CA LEU A 322 3.15 -20.37 -21.73
C LEU A 322 3.64 -21.41 -20.71
N LYS A 323 4.68 -21.07 -19.95
CA LYS A 323 5.23 -21.97 -18.93
C LYS A 323 4.41 -21.91 -17.65
N VAL A 324 3.69 -22.98 -17.35
CA VAL A 324 2.94 -23.12 -16.11
C VAL A 324 3.64 -24.08 -15.16
N THR A 325 3.72 -23.72 -13.88
CA THR A 325 4.19 -24.60 -12.80
C THR A 325 3.14 -24.63 -11.70
N ASN A 326 2.92 -25.80 -11.10
CA ASN A 326 1.97 -25.91 -10.00
C ASN A 326 2.63 -25.59 -8.66
N SER A 327 1.90 -24.92 -7.77
CA SER A 327 2.27 -24.82 -6.36
C SER A 327 2.19 -26.18 -5.66
N ALA A 328 2.65 -26.24 -4.41
CA ALA A 328 2.52 -27.43 -3.56
C ALA A 328 1.06 -27.92 -3.40
N SER A 329 0.08 -27.00 -3.52
CA SER A 329 -1.36 -27.31 -3.47
C SER A 329 -2.00 -27.55 -4.83
N GLY A 330 -1.19 -27.65 -5.90
CA GLY A 330 -1.69 -27.90 -7.26
C GLY A 330 -2.24 -26.67 -7.99
N ILE A 331 -2.04 -25.46 -7.46
CA ILE A 331 -2.51 -24.22 -8.10
C ILE A 331 -1.59 -23.90 -9.28
N PRO A 332 -2.10 -23.72 -10.51
CA PRO A 332 -1.26 -23.42 -11.67
C PRO A 332 -0.79 -21.97 -11.66
N PHE A 333 0.52 -21.73 -11.67
CA PHE A 333 1.19 -20.43 -11.78
C PHE A 333 1.86 -20.23 -13.13
N LEU A 334 1.66 -19.05 -13.74
CA LEU A 334 2.39 -18.67 -14.94
C LEU A 334 3.79 -18.17 -14.56
N VAL A 335 4.81 -18.87 -15.04
CA VAL A 335 6.22 -18.67 -14.66
C VAL A 335 6.96 -18.00 -15.82
N GLU A 336 6.50 -16.81 -16.18
CA GLU A 336 7.07 -15.97 -17.23
C GLU A 336 7.63 -14.67 -16.65
N ARG A 337 8.87 -14.30 -17.01
CA ARG A 337 9.52 -13.07 -16.49
C ARG A 337 8.75 -11.77 -16.84
N GLY A 338 7.92 -11.82 -17.88
CA GLY A 338 7.10 -10.69 -18.34
C GLY A 338 5.68 -10.67 -17.76
N PHE A 339 5.34 -11.62 -16.89
CA PHE A 339 4.02 -11.73 -16.28
C PHE A 339 4.08 -11.55 -14.76
N PHE A 340 3.19 -10.72 -14.25
CA PHE A 340 3.04 -10.43 -12.83
C PHE A 340 1.59 -10.66 -12.39
N GLU A 341 1.38 -10.81 -11.09
CA GLU A 341 0.06 -10.89 -10.47
C GLU A 341 -0.13 -9.71 -9.50
N TRP A 342 -1.25 -9.01 -9.60
CA TRP A 342 -1.65 -7.99 -8.64
C TRP A 342 -1.92 -8.60 -7.26
N LEU A 343 -1.46 -7.92 -6.22
CA LEU A 343 -1.63 -8.30 -4.81
C LEU A 343 -2.59 -7.35 -4.08
N PHE A 344 -3.04 -7.76 -2.91
CA PHE A 344 -4.06 -7.06 -2.12
C PHE A 344 -3.59 -5.73 -1.56
N GLU A 345 -2.34 -5.61 -1.16
CA GLU A 345 -1.83 -4.40 -0.51
C GLU A 345 -1.81 -3.20 -1.45
N HIS A 346 -2.36 -2.09 -0.97
CA HIS A 346 -2.35 -0.79 -1.62
C HIS A 346 -2.14 0.37 -0.64
N GLU A 347 -1.46 1.40 -1.12
CA GLU A 347 -1.08 2.63 -0.41
C GLU A 347 -1.10 3.79 -1.42
N ASP A 348 -1.77 4.90 -1.12
CA ASP A 348 -1.76 6.15 -1.91
C ASP A 348 -1.92 6.01 -3.44
N HIS A 349 -2.86 5.18 -3.88
CA HIS A 349 -3.10 4.84 -5.30
C HIS A 349 -1.98 4.03 -5.99
N PHE A 350 -1.16 3.34 -5.20
CA PHE A 350 -0.23 2.33 -5.65
C PHE A 350 -0.56 0.97 -5.03
N ALA A 351 -0.25 -0.11 -5.74
CA ALA A 351 -0.40 -1.48 -5.28
C ALA A 351 0.83 -2.32 -5.61
N ARG A 352 0.92 -3.48 -4.95
CA ARG A 352 2.01 -4.44 -5.14
C ARG A 352 1.67 -5.45 -6.22
N MET A 353 2.72 -5.95 -6.87
CA MET A 353 2.62 -7.08 -7.80
C MET A 353 3.82 -8.02 -7.65
N ALA A 354 3.62 -9.29 -8.00
CA ALA A 354 4.64 -10.33 -7.86
C ALA A 354 4.77 -11.18 -9.13
N CYS A 355 5.99 -11.60 -9.44
CA CYS A 355 6.27 -12.52 -10.55
C CYS A 355 6.67 -13.90 -10.01
N ALA A 356 5.92 -14.93 -10.37
CA ALA A 356 6.22 -16.31 -9.97
C ALA A 356 7.54 -16.84 -10.55
N ALA A 357 8.02 -16.27 -11.66
CA ALA A 357 9.31 -16.66 -12.24
C ALA A 357 10.49 -16.23 -11.39
N THR A 358 10.44 -15.03 -10.80
CA THR A 358 11.58 -14.41 -10.11
C THR A 358 11.39 -14.32 -8.60
N GLY A 359 10.17 -14.49 -8.08
CA GLY A 359 9.83 -14.26 -6.67
C GLY A 359 9.90 -12.79 -6.28
N LYS A 360 9.91 -11.86 -7.24
CA LYS A 360 10.15 -10.42 -7.04
C LYS A 360 9.06 -9.57 -7.69
N ALA A 361 9.02 -8.29 -7.33
CA ALA A 361 8.31 -7.27 -8.08
C ALA A 361 9.16 -6.77 -9.26
N LEU A 362 8.59 -5.91 -10.11
CA LEU A 362 9.31 -5.34 -11.25
C LEU A 362 10.42 -4.39 -10.80
N GLY A 363 11.67 -4.86 -10.83
CA GLY A 363 12.85 -4.07 -10.47
C GLY A 363 13.01 -3.82 -8.97
N ALA A 364 12.31 -4.55 -8.10
CA ALA A 364 12.38 -4.40 -6.66
C ALA A 364 11.95 -5.68 -5.93
N GLU A 365 12.21 -5.75 -4.62
CA GLU A 365 11.54 -6.69 -3.73
C GLU A 365 10.04 -6.39 -3.66
N ILE A 366 9.20 -7.42 -3.49
CA ILE A 366 7.74 -7.28 -3.50
C ILE A 366 7.26 -6.28 -2.43
N SER A 367 7.89 -6.30 -1.26
CA SER A 367 7.57 -5.39 -0.16
C SER A 367 7.82 -3.91 -0.47
N ARG A 368 8.64 -3.60 -1.49
CA ARG A 368 9.01 -2.23 -1.88
C ARG A 368 8.45 -1.81 -3.24
N GLY A 369 7.97 -2.76 -4.05
CA GLY A 369 7.43 -2.49 -5.38
C GLY A 369 6.01 -1.92 -5.31
N LEU A 370 5.90 -0.60 -5.43
CA LEU A 370 4.61 0.12 -5.53
C LEU A 370 4.38 0.61 -6.96
N TYR A 371 3.23 0.22 -7.54
CA TYR A 371 2.89 0.53 -8.93
C TYR A 371 1.50 1.15 -9.04
N PRO A 372 1.28 2.11 -9.96
CA PRO A 372 0.02 2.84 -10.03
C PRO A 372 -1.19 1.92 -10.25
N VAL A 373 -2.20 2.02 -9.38
CA VAL A 373 -3.38 1.12 -9.40
C VAL A 373 -4.21 1.19 -10.67
N HIS A 374 -4.11 2.29 -11.41
CA HIS A 374 -4.87 2.56 -12.63
C HIS A 374 -4.18 2.06 -13.91
N SER A 375 -2.90 1.68 -13.85
CA SER A 375 -2.14 1.27 -15.03
C SER A 375 -2.22 -0.24 -15.25
N THR A 376 -2.26 -0.67 -16.52
CA THR A 376 -2.12 -2.08 -16.90
C THR A 376 -0.65 -2.51 -16.97
N MET A 377 0.27 -1.58 -16.74
CA MET A 377 1.72 -1.74 -16.83
C MET A 377 2.24 -2.05 -18.24
N ALA A 378 1.42 -1.91 -19.28
CA ALA A 378 1.83 -2.09 -20.68
C ALA A 378 3.03 -1.20 -21.06
N TYR A 379 3.06 0.04 -20.56
CA TYR A 379 4.16 0.99 -20.80
C TYR A 379 5.51 0.50 -20.24
N LYS A 380 5.50 -0.46 -19.31
CA LYS A 380 6.66 -1.14 -18.76
C LYS A 380 7.01 -2.45 -19.48
N GLY A 381 6.27 -2.82 -20.52
CA GLY A 381 6.53 -4.02 -21.31
C GLY A 381 6.15 -5.33 -20.60
N VAL A 382 5.22 -5.28 -19.63
CA VAL A 382 4.79 -6.43 -18.84
C VAL A 382 3.26 -6.59 -18.90
N LYS A 383 2.78 -7.81 -18.67
CA LYS A 383 1.36 -8.10 -18.43
C LYS A 383 1.15 -8.37 -16.94
N VAL A 384 0.07 -7.85 -16.38
CA VAL A 384 -0.27 -8.06 -14.96
C VAL A 384 -1.66 -8.62 -14.85
N GLY A 385 -1.76 -9.89 -14.47
CA GLY A 385 -3.03 -10.56 -14.20
C GLY A 385 -3.36 -10.58 -12.72
N PHE A 386 -4.34 -11.39 -12.36
CA PHE A 386 -4.79 -11.51 -10.98
C PHE A 386 -5.51 -12.83 -10.73
N ARG A 387 -5.61 -13.19 -9.45
CA ARG A 387 -6.37 -14.32 -8.95
C ARG A 387 -7.28 -13.88 -7.84
N LEU A 388 -8.33 -14.65 -7.65
CA LEU A 388 -9.22 -14.50 -6.52
C LEU A 388 -8.79 -15.44 -5.40
N CYS A 389 -8.91 -14.98 -4.17
CA CYS A 389 -8.81 -15.81 -3.00
C CYS A 389 -9.82 -15.39 -1.92
N TYR A 390 -10.16 -16.32 -1.03
CA TYR A 390 -10.98 -16.07 0.15
C TYR A 390 -10.67 -17.09 1.23
N VAL A 391 -11.01 -16.76 2.48
CA VAL A 391 -10.86 -17.69 3.61
C VAL A 391 -12.06 -18.64 3.63
N LEU A 392 -11.80 -19.95 3.66
CA LEU A 392 -12.85 -20.96 3.76
C LEU A 392 -13.55 -20.88 5.12
N ASP A 393 -14.87 -21.01 5.12
CA ASP A 393 -15.65 -21.20 6.32
C ASP A 393 -15.53 -22.65 6.79
N GLU A 394 -14.78 -22.89 7.87
CA GLU A 394 -14.53 -24.24 8.44
C GLU A 394 -15.65 -24.69 9.40
N ASN A 395 -16.85 -24.09 9.28
CA ASN A 395 -18.01 -24.35 10.13
C ASN A 395 -18.59 -25.77 9.97
#